data_AF-A0A0Q8PYK9-F1
#
_entry.id   AF-A0A0Q8PYK9-F1
#
_cell.length_a   1.000
_cell.length_b   1.000
_cell.length_c   1.000
_cell.angle_alpha   90.00
_cell.angle_beta   90.00
_cell.angle_gamma   90.00
#
_symmetry.space_group_name_H-M   'P 1'
#
loop_
_entity.id
_entity.type
_entity.pdbx_description
1 polymer ?
#
loop_
_entity_poly.entity_id
_entity_poly.type
_entity_poly.pdbx_seq_one_letter_code
_entity_poly.pdbx_strand_id
1 'polypeptide(L)'
;MSAPTQARVLPVTDDPDSGPFFEAAARHELVIRFCGRCERALHLPKAFCPDCHEDAGEWRRVQGTGRVHTWTTVEHQVHPGHPTPYTVVVVQLDEHPEVRLLGSLPGRAEVRPDQAMEVWFEEVGDGVVLPQWRPTTVATTPDTATPEEDGA
;
A
#
# COMPACT_ATOMS: atom_id res chain seq x y z
N MET A 1 2.09 30.27 16.85
CA MET A 1 3.38 29.90 16.22
C MET A 1 3.13 28.63 15.42
N SER A 2 3.03 28.72 14.10
CA SER A 2 2.86 27.54 13.25
C SER A 2 4.15 26.70 13.31
N ALA A 3 4.01 25.39 13.50
CA ALA A 3 5.14 24.48 13.42
C ALA A 3 5.76 24.57 12.01
N PRO A 4 7.11 24.51 11.88
CA PRO A 4 7.73 24.47 10.56
C PRO A 4 7.25 23.22 9.83
N THR A 5 6.73 23.39 8.61
CA THR A 5 6.40 22.29 7.70
C THR A 5 7.68 21.49 7.46
N GLN A 6 7.80 20.32 8.07
CA GLN A 6 8.92 19.41 7.80
C GLN A 6 8.85 19.00 6.33
N ALA A 7 9.93 19.23 5.59
CA ALA A 7 10.04 18.83 4.20
C ALA A 7 9.96 17.30 4.11
N ARG A 8 8.89 16.82 3.47
CA ARG A 8 8.67 15.41 3.23
C ARG A 8 9.66 14.91 2.18
N VAL A 9 10.11 13.66 2.31
CA VAL A 9 10.94 13.03 1.28
C VAL A 9 10.01 12.64 0.12
N LEU A 10 10.25 13.21 -1.06
CA LEU A 10 9.50 12.91 -2.27
C LEU A 10 10.20 11.79 -3.06
N PRO A 11 9.42 10.89 -3.70
CA PRO A 11 9.98 9.91 -4.63
C PRO A 11 10.50 10.59 -5.91
N VAL A 12 11.37 9.87 -6.63
CA VAL A 12 11.64 10.14 -8.04
C VAL A 12 10.47 9.62 -8.85
N THR A 13 9.78 10.50 -9.60
CA THR A 13 8.54 10.17 -10.32
C THR A 13 8.72 10.04 -11.83
N ASP A 14 9.91 10.34 -12.35
CA ASP A 14 10.25 10.31 -13.78
C ASP A 14 11.18 9.14 -14.16
N ASP A 15 11.41 8.21 -13.24
CA ASP A 15 12.13 6.97 -13.51
C ASP A 15 11.37 6.12 -14.57
N PRO A 16 12.03 5.59 -15.62
CA PRO A 16 11.34 4.89 -16.70
C PRO A 16 10.54 3.65 -16.28
N ASP A 17 10.98 2.95 -15.22
CA ASP A 17 10.35 1.70 -14.78
C ASP A 17 9.20 1.93 -13.79
N SER A 18 9.26 3.00 -12.99
CA SER A 18 8.29 3.30 -11.94
C SER A 18 7.44 4.56 -12.19
N GLY A 19 7.83 5.42 -13.12
CA GLY A 19 7.12 6.66 -13.44
C GLY A 19 5.64 6.49 -13.76
N PRO A 20 5.22 5.50 -14.58
CA PRO A 20 3.80 5.27 -14.86
C PRO A 20 2.96 4.94 -13.62
N PHE A 21 3.56 4.38 -12.56
CA PHE A 21 2.88 4.16 -11.28
C PHE A 21 2.53 5.49 -10.61
N PHE A 22 3.48 6.44 -10.58
CA PHE A 22 3.27 7.76 -10.00
C PHE A 22 2.36 8.64 -10.85
N GLU A 23 2.45 8.52 -12.18
CA GLU A 23 1.54 9.22 -13.11
C GLU A 23 0.08 8.78 -12.92
N ALA A 24 -0.15 7.47 -12.74
CA ALA A 24 -1.47 6.94 -12.42
C ALA A 24 -1.94 7.38 -11.02
N ALA A 25 -1.05 7.40 -10.02
CA ALA A 25 -1.38 7.90 -8.69
C ALA A 25 -1.84 9.37 -8.72
N ALA A 26 -1.24 10.22 -9.56
CA ALA A 26 -1.67 11.59 -9.78
C ALA A 26 -3.08 11.72 -10.39
N ARG A 27 -3.57 10.66 -11.06
CA ARG A 27 -4.96 10.53 -11.54
C ARG A 27 -5.88 9.79 -10.56
N HIS A 28 -5.41 9.52 -9.34
CA HIS A 28 -6.11 8.73 -8.33
C HIS A 28 -6.45 7.32 -8.80
N GLU A 29 -5.49 6.67 -9.48
CA GLU A 29 -5.60 5.29 -9.94
C GLU A 29 -4.46 4.47 -9.34
N LEU A 30 -4.78 3.30 -8.78
CA LEU A 30 -3.76 2.33 -8.43
C LEU A 30 -3.56 1.41 -9.63
N VAL A 31 -2.31 1.26 -10.07
CA VAL A 31 -1.96 0.43 -11.22
C VAL A 31 -0.85 -0.54 -10.87
N ILE A 32 -0.88 -1.72 -11.49
CA ILE A 32 0.16 -2.74 -11.41
C ILE A 32 0.65 -3.06 -12.82
N ARG A 33 1.96 -3.23 -12.98
CA ARG A 33 2.56 -3.66 -14.25
C ARG A 33 2.48 -5.17 -14.37
N PHE A 34 2.22 -5.67 -15.58
CA PHE A 34 2.14 -7.10 -15.84
C PHE A 34 3.06 -7.53 -16.98
N CYS A 35 3.53 -8.77 -16.96
CA CYS A 35 4.32 -9.32 -18.05
C CYS A 35 3.47 -9.41 -19.34
N GLY A 36 4.03 -8.98 -20.48
CA GLY A 36 3.32 -9.01 -21.76
C GLY A 36 3.10 -10.41 -22.34
N ARG A 37 3.70 -11.45 -21.77
CA ARG A 37 3.58 -12.85 -22.24
C ARG A 37 2.87 -13.77 -21.27
N CYS A 38 3.34 -13.83 -20.01
CA CYS A 38 2.78 -14.76 -19.02
C CYS A 38 1.79 -14.10 -18.05
N GLU A 39 1.48 -12.81 -18.24
CA GLU A 39 0.52 -12.03 -17.46
C GLU A 39 0.78 -11.96 -15.94
N ARG A 40 1.98 -12.38 -15.49
CA ARG A 40 2.40 -12.28 -14.10
C ARG A 40 2.41 -10.82 -13.66
N ALA A 41 1.90 -10.53 -12.46
CA ALA A 41 2.07 -9.23 -11.82
C ALA A 41 3.54 -8.94 -11.51
N LEU A 42 3.98 -7.72 -11.79
CA LEU A 42 5.36 -7.24 -11.62
C LEU A 42 5.34 -6.06 -10.64
N HIS A 43 5.35 -6.39 -9.33
CA HIS A 43 5.46 -5.43 -8.24
C HIS A 43 6.56 -5.86 -7.26
N LEU A 44 7.55 -5.03 -6.90
CA LEU A 44 7.88 -3.70 -7.44
C LEU A 44 8.11 -3.71 -8.97
N PRO A 45 7.85 -2.60 -9.67
CA PRO A 45 7.95 -2.54 -11.13
C PRO A 45 9.35 -2.92 -11.64
N LYS A 46 9.40 -3.71 -12.71
CA LYS A 46 10.65 -4.16 -13.37
C LYS A 46 10.49 -4.08 -14.88
N ALA A 47 11.59 -3.85 -15.60
CA ALA A 47 11.62 -3.89 -17.06
C ALA A 47 11.38 -5.30 -17.66
N PHE A 48 11.72 -6.37 -16.94
CA PHE A 48 11.61 -7.76 -17.42
C PHE A 48 10.95 -8.69 -16.40
N CYS A 49 10.27 -9.72 -16.90
CA CYS A 49 9.64 -10.75 -16.08
C CYS A 49 10.67 -11.73 -15.51
N PRO A 50 10.72 -11.98 -14.18
CA PRO A 50 11.66 -12.93 -13.60
C PRO A 50 11.34 -14.40 -13.93
N ASP A 51 10.12 -14.69 -14.40
CA ASP A 51 9.68 -16.06 -14.64
C ASP A 51 9.91 -16.49 -16.09
N CYS A 52 9.63 -15.62 -17.07
CA CYS A 52 9.75 -15.95 -18.50
C CYS A 52 10.79 -15.11 -19.26
N HIS A 53 11.42 -14.13 -18.61
CA HIS A 53 12.45 -13.23 -19.15
C HIS A 53 12.01 -12.34 -20.33
N GLU A 54 10.71 -12.27 -20.63
CA GLU A 54 10.17 -11.30 -21.59
C GLU A 54 10.02 -9.92 -20.98
N ASP A 55 9.88 -8.93 -21.86
CA ASP A 55 9.59 -7.55 -21.49
C ASP A 55 8.33 -7.45 -20.62
N ALA A 56 8.38 -6.53 -19.67
CA ALA A 56 7.22 -6.13 -18.91
C ALA A 56 6.25 -5.38 -19.83
N GLY A 57 5.02 -5.85 -19.88
CA GLY A 57 3.95 -5.32 -20.70
C GLY A 57 3.24 -4.17 -19.99
N GLU A 58 1.91 -4.20 -20.09
CA GLU A 58 1.05 -3.07 -19.78
C GLU A 58 0.85 -2.85 -18.28
N TRP A 59 0.56 -1.59 -17.95
CA TRP A 59 0.05 -1.18 -16.65
C TRP A 59 -1.47 -1.31 -16.65
N ARG A 60 -2.01 -2.03 -15.67
CA ARG A 60 -3.46 -2.21 -15.52
C ARG A 60 -3.93 -1.62 -14.21
N ARG A 61 -5.07 -0.95 -14.24
CA ARG A 61 -5.75 -0.44 -13.04
C ARG A 61 -6.24 -1.60 -12.20
N VAL A 62 -6.06 -1.48 -10.89
CA VAL A 62 -6.53 -2.41 -9.87
C VAL A 62 -7.61 -1.72 -9.00
N GLN A 63 -8.46 -2.49 -8.32
CA GLN A 63 -9.54 -1.96 -7.48
C GLN A 63 -9.01 -1.16 -6.28
N GLY A 64 -7.81 -1.50 -5.80
CA GLY A 64 -7.21 -0.83 -4.65
C GLY A 64 -7.82 -1.23 -3.31
N THR A 65 -8.36 -2.44 -3.22
CA THR A 65 -8.73 -3.08 -1.96
C THR A 65 -7.74 -4.18 -1.61
N GLY A 66 -7.56 -4.43 -0.32
CA GLY A 66 -6.67 -5.48 0.14
C GLY A 66 -6.76 -5.71 1.63
N ARG A 67 -5.83 -6.53 2.14
CA ARG A 67 -5.74 -6.91 3.55
C ARG A 67 -4.35 -6.72 4.09
N VAL A 68 -4.26 -6.34 5.36
CA VAL A 68 -2.97 -6.21 6.04
C VAL A 68 -2.27 -7.57 6.10
N HIS A 69 -1.14 -7.67 5.40
CA HIS A 69 -0.24 -8.82 5.45
C HIS A 69 0.68 -8.75 6.67
N THR A 70 1.24 -7.57 6.95
CA THR A 70 2.06 -7.30 8.14
C THR A 70 2.15 -5.80 8.38
N TRP A 71 2.55 -5.39 9.59
CA TRP A 71 2.77 -4.00 9.95
C TRP A 71 3.84 -3.88 11.04
N THR A 72 4.41 -2.68 11.17
CA THR A 72 5.31 -2.34 12.27
C THR A 72 5.23 -0.85 12.58
N THR A 73 5.40 -0.49 13.84
CA THR A 73 5.47 0.91 14.26
C THR A 73 6.91 1.36 14.34
N VAL A 74 7.24 2.41 13.59
CA VAL A 74 8.54 3.06 13.64
C VAL A 74 8.54 4.05 14.80
N GLU A 75 9.29 3.71 15.84
CA GLU A 75 9.37 4.48 17.08
C GLU A 75 10.44 5.58 17.04
N HIS A 76 11.54 5.29 16.36
CA HIS A 76 12.74 6.12 16.37
C HIS A 76 12.90 6.86 15.05
N GLN A 77 12.97 8.19 15.12
CA GLN A 77 13.13 9.03 13.95
C GLN A 77 14.58 9.01 13.46
N VAL A 78 14.79 8.43 12.28
CA VAL A 78 16.09 8.39 11.60
C VAL A 78 16.26 9.49 10.55
N HIS A 79 15.16 10.08 10.07
CA HIS A 79 15.18 11.14 9.06
C HIS A 79 14.12 12.22 9.37
N PRO A 80 14.44 13.53 9.26
CA PRO A 80 13.49 14.62 9.55
C PRO A 80 12.18 14.60 8.76
N GLY A 81 12.21 14.06 7.53
CA GLY A 81 11.01 13.92 6.70
C GLY A 81 10.08 12.76 7.09
N HIS A 82 10.40 12.01 8.15
CA HIS A 82 9.60 10.90 8.67
C HIS A 82 9.41 11.05 10.18
N PRO A 83 8.57 12.01 10.63
CA PRO A 83 8.31 12.21 12.06
C PRO A 83 7.70 10.96 12.69
N THR A 84 8.23 10.53 13.84
CA THR A 84 7.75 9.36 14.59
C THR A 84 6.80 9.74 15.73
N PRO A 85 5.93 8.81 16.18
CA PRO A 85 5.71 7.48 15.63
C PRO A 85 4.85 7.49 14.35
N TYR A 86 5.08 6.51 13.49
CA TYR A 86 4.19 6.14 12.39
C TYR A 86 4.18 4.62 12.21
N THR A 87 3.07 4.07 11.72
CA THR A 87 2.93 2.64 11.47
C THR A 87 3.07 2.38 9.97
N VAL A 88 4.05 1.58 9.59
CA VAL A 88 4.16 1.06 8.22
C VAL A 88 3.26 -0.15 8.11
N VAL A 89 2.43 -0.19 7.06
CA VAL A 89 1.59 -1.33 6.72
C VAL A 89 2.02 -1.91 5.38
N VAL A 90 1.96 -3.23 5.27
CA VAL A 90 2.07 -3.96 4.00
C VAL A 90 0.71 -4.55 3.71
N VAL A 91 0.09 -4.11 2.63
CA VAL A 91 -1.24 -4.54 2.20
C VAL A 91 -1.12 -5.45 0.99
N GLN A 92 -1.68 -6.65 1.11
CA GLN A 92 -1.83 -7.60 0.02
C GLN A 92 -3.13 -7.31 -0.73
N LEU A 93 -3.07 -7.18 -2.06
CA LEU A 93 -4.27 -6.89 -2.86
C LEU A 93 -5.24 -8.08 -2.89
N ASP A 94 -6.54 -7.80 -2.93
CA ASP A 94 -7.57 -8.85 -3.02
C ASP A 94 -7.58 -9.52 -4.41
N GLU A 95 -7.46 -8.75 -5.48
CA GLU A 95 -7.48 -9.24 -6.87
C GLU A 95 -6.18 -9.92 -7.31
N HIS A 96 -5.05 -9.56 -6.68
CA HIS A 96 -3.71 -10.07 -6.98
C HIS A 96 -2.96 -10.38 -5.68
N PRO A 97 -3.21 -11.55 -5.04
CA PRO A 97 -2.63 -11.93 -3.75
C PRO A 97 -1.09 -11.98 -3.70
N GLU A 98 -0.43 -12.09 -4.84
CA GLU A 98 1.02 -12.03 -5.00
C GLU A 98 1.59 -10.60 -4.89
N VAL A 99 0.74 -9.58 -5.01
CA VAL A 99 1.10 -8.17 -4.96
C VAL A 99 0.91 -7.62 -3.55
N ARG A 100 1.98 -7.01 -3.02
CA ARG A 100 1.98 -6.37 -1.70
C ARG A 100 2.53 -4.96 -1.81
N LEU A 101 1.75 -3.97 -1.39
CA LEU A 101 2.14 -2.56 -1.40
C LEU A 101 2.35 -2.04 0.01
N LEU A 102 3.30 -1.12 0.16
CA LEU A 102 3.54 -0.42 1.40
C LEU A 102 2.60 0.79 1.53
N GLY A 103 2.35 1.20 2.77
CA GLY A 103 1.86 2.55 3.09
C GLY A 103 2.14 2.90 4.54
N SER A 104 1.73 4.10 4.93
CA SER A 104 1.95 4.63 6.28
C SER A 104 0.66 5.10 6.92
N LEU A 105 0.44 4.70 8.17
CA LEU A 105 -0.61 5.21 9.05
C LEU A 105 0.03 6.14 10.10
N PRO A 106 -0.68 7.20 10.51
CA PRO A 106 -0.15 8.13 11.51
C PRO A 106 -0.05 7.48 12.88
N GLY A 107 1.02 7.81 13.62
CA GLY A 107 1.15 7.44 15.02
C GLY A 107 1.34 5.94 15.26
N ARG A 108 0.87 5.49 16.42
CA ARG A 108 0.76 4.07 16.81
C ARG A 108 -0.61 3.57 16.38
N ALA A 109 -0.78 3.21 15.11
CA ALA A 109 -2.08 2.76 14.62
C ALA A 109 -2.44 1.39 15.21
N GLU A 110 -3.69 1.20 15.62
CA GLU A 110 -4.22 -0.13 15.94
C GLU A 110 -4.51 -0.86 14.62
N VAL A 111 -3.66 -1.83 14.31
CA VAL A 111 -3.75 -2.64 13.09
C VAL A 111 -3.92 -4.11 13.49
N ARG A 112 -4.73 -4.85 12.74
CA ARG A 112 -4.99 -6.28 12.95
C ARG A 112 -4.54 -7.10 11.74
N PRO A 113 -4.16 -8.38 11.92
CA PRO A 113 -3.95 -9.28 10.79
C PRO A 113 -5.22 -9.36 9.94
N ASP A 114 -5.06 -9.44 8.62
CA ASP A 114 -6.15 -9.53 7.64
C ASP A 114 -7.18 -8.37 7.66
N GLN A 115 -6.87 -7.27 8.38
CA GLN A 115 -7.69 -6.08 8.40
C GLN A 115 -7.87 -5.55 6.98
N ALA A 116 -9.13 -5.35 6.59
CA ALA A 116 -9.48 -4.87 5.26
C ALA A 116 -9.12 -3.39 5.10
N MET A 117 -8.42 -3.08 4.02
CA MET A 117 -7.90 -1.75 3.69
C MET A 117 -8.37 -1.34 2.30
N GLU A 118 -8.56 -0.04 2.10
CA GLU A 118 -8.77 0.56 0.80
C GLU A 118 -7.71 1.63 0.52
N VAL A 119 -7.35 1.76 -0.75
CA VAL A 119 -6.40 2.78 -1.21
C VAL A 119 -7.07 4.15 -1.20
N TRP A 120 -6.31 5.16 -0.81
CA TRP A 120 -6.63 6.56 -1.04
C TRP A 120 -5.37 7.27 -1.55
N PHE A 121 -5.52 8.48 -2.08
CA PHE A 121 -4.44 9.19 -2.75
C PHE A 121 -4.11 10.47 -1.97
N GLU A 122 -2.86 10.57 -1.53
CA GLU A 122 -2.34 11.65 -0.72
C GLU A 122 -1.44 12.56 -1.56
N GLU A 123 -1.76 13.86 -1.62
CA GLU A 123 -0.85 14.85 -2.19
C GLU A 123 0.26 15.17 -1.17
N VAL A 124 1.51 14.94 -1.56
CA VAL A 124 2.67 14.99 -0.66
C VAL A 124 3.61 16.17 -0.93
N GLY A 125 3.31 17.00 -1.94
CA GLY A 125 4.07 18.19 -2.35
C GLY A 125 4.49 18.14 -3.82
N ASP A 126 4.73 19.32 -4.42
CA ASP A 126 5.19 19.48 -5.81
C ASP A 126 4.37 18.71 -6.87
N GLY A 127 3.05 18.56 -6.64
CA GLY A 127 2.16 17.80 -7.51
C GLY A 127 2.34 16.27 -7.43
N VAL A 128 3.18 15.78 -6.52
CA VAL A 128 3.37 14.34 -6.28
C VAL A 128 2.21 13.82 -5.44
N VAL A 129 1.62 12.72 -5.91
CA VAL A 129 0.54 12.00 -5.25
C VAL A 129 1.00 10.57 -4.96
N LEU A 130 0.76 10.09 -3.74
CA LEU A 130 1.09 8.73 -3.32
C LEU A 130 -0.17 7.93 -3.00
N PRO A 131 -0.25 6.65 -3.42
CA PRO A 131 -1.25 5.76 -2.89
C PRO A 131 -0.92 5.43 -1.42
N GLN A 132 -1.91 5.56 -0.57
CA GLN A 132 -1.86 5.26 0.85
C GLN A 132 -3.03 4.35 1.21
N TRP A 133 -3.00 3.78 2.42
CA TRP A 133 -4.02 2.86 2.87
C TRP A 133 -4.81 3.44 4.02
N ARG A 134 -6.10 3.11 4.10
CA ARG A 134 -6.92 3.33 5.28
C ARG A 134 -7.79 2.10 5.55
N PRO A 135 -8.10 1.79 6.82
CA PRO A 135 -9.05 0.74 7.14
C PRO A 135 -10.39 0.99 6.46
N THR A 136 -10.94 -0.05 5.86
CA THR A 136 -12.34 -0.02 5.44
C THR A 136 -13.21 -0.06 6.70
N THR A 137 -14.24 0.79 6.76
CA THR A 137 -15.26 0.68 7.79
C THR A 137 -16.12 -0.54 7.48
N VAL A 138 -15.71 -1.72 7.93
CA VAL A 138 -16.62 -2.86 8.03
C VAL A 138 -17.31 -2.74 9.38
N ALA A 139 -18.63 -2.56 9.38
CA ALA A 139 -19.41 -2.68 10.60
C ALA A 139 -19.13 -4.06 11.21
N THR A 140 -18.52 -4.10 12.39
CA THR A 140 -18.30 -5.34 13.13
C THR A 140 -19.66 -5.94 13.43
N THR A 141 -20.06 -6.98 12.69
CA THR A 141 -21.12 -7.87 13.18
C THR A 141 -20.53 -8.59 14.40
N PRO A 142 -21.19 -8.57 15.57
CA PRO A 142 -20.69 -9.25 16.74
C PRO A 142 -20.51 -10.74 16.44
N ASP A 143 -19.33 -11.24 16.74
CA ASP A 143 -19.03 -12.66 16.77
C ASP A 143 -20.00 -13.32 17.76
N THR A 144 -20.88 -14.19 17.26
CA THR A 144 -21.76 -14.96 18.12
C THR A 144 -20.90 -16.02 18.78
N ALA A 145 -20.57 -15.79 20.04
CA ALA A 145 -19.85 -16.72 20.88
C ALA A 145 -20.45 -18.13 20.78
N THR A 146 -19.60 -19.10 20.43
CA THR A 146 -19.87 -20.53 20.61
C THR A 146 -20.07 -20.81 22.10
N PRO A 147 -21.18 -21.42 22.54
CA PRO A 147 -21.33 -21.84 23.93
C PRO A 147 -20.31 -22.93 24.25
N GLU A 148 -19.61 -22.78 25.38
CA GLU A 148 -18.82 -23.82 26.01
C GLU A 148 -19.73 -25.01 26.36
N GLU A 149 -19.46 -26.19 25.78
CA GLU A 149 -20.04 -27.45 26.22
C GLU A 149 -19.32 -27.93 27.49
N ASP A 150 -19.86 -27.55 28.65
CA ASP A 150 -19.68 -28.30 29.89
C ASP A 150 -20.43 -29.63 29.77
N GLY A 151 -19.68 -30.75 29.73
CA GLY A 151 -20.23 -32.09 29.57
C GLY A 151 -19.51 -33.15 30.39
N ALA A 152 -19.93 -33.25 31.66
CA ALA A 152 -20.02 -34.41 32.56
C ALA A 152 -18.87 -35.44 32.68
#